data_AF-A0A3D3R547-F1
#
_entry.id   AF-A0A3D3R547-F1
#
_cell.length_a   1.000
_cell.length_b   1.000
_cell.length_c   1.000
_cell.angle_alpha   90.00
_cell.angle_beta   90.00
_cell.angle_gamma   90.00
#
_symmetry.space_group_name_H-M   'P 1'
#
loop_
_entity.id
_entity.type
_entity.pdbx_description
1 polymer ?
#
loop_
_entity_poly.entity_id
_entity_poly.type
_entity_poly.pdbx_seq_one_letter_code
_entity_poly.pdbx_strand_id
1 'polypeptide(L)'
;MKSTTVLFTDVSSQTWIEETLFNAETHSDFSRDPGWFIQKQQLHGGTSEGVDLITVNNGALSLSIVPTRGMGVWKGDFQGTPLGWESPVKSPVNPAYVNLSERGGLGWLSGFNELICRCGLISNGPPGRDPSGNPLESDLTLHGRIANTPAHFVSVTLDPEDGGWIRIKGRVGEGMLFGSQLLL
;
A
#
# COMPACT_ATOMS: atom_id res chain seq x y z
N MET A 1 -21.64 -14.23 14.21
CA MET A 1 -21.15 -13.01 14.86
C MET A 1 -21.01 -11.93 13.81
N LYS A 2 -21.33 -10.67 14.14
CA LYS A 2 -21.32 -9.61 13.12
C LYS A 2 -19.90 -9.27 12.71
N SER A 3 -19.71 -9.05 11.41
CA SER A 3 -18.49 -8.46 10.86
C SER A 3 -18.20 -7.11 11.52
N THR A 4 -16.94 -6.87 11.88
CA THR A 4 -16.46 -5.59 12.44
C THR A 4 -15.58 -4.89 11.42
N THR A 5 -15.82 -3.61 11.16
CA THR A 5 -14.98 -2.80 10.26
C THR A 5 -14.44 -1.60 11.01
N VAL A 6 -13.13 -1.36 10.88
CA VAL A 6 -12.44 -0.22 11.46
C VAL A 6 -11.76 0.58 10.35
N LEU A 7 -11.92 1.90 10.40
CA LEU A 7 -11.23 2.81 9.50
C LEU A 7 -9.83 3.10 10.05
N PHE A 8 -8.80 2.77 9.27
CA PHE A 8 -7.42 3.12 9.58
C PHE A 8 -7.05 4.48 8.98
N THR A 9 -7.63 4.80 7.82
CA THR A 9 -7.44 6.09 7.15
C THR A 9 -8.71 6.45 6.41
N ASP A 10 -9.15 7.70 6.52
CA ASP A 10 -10.17 8.30 5.66
C ASP A 10 -9.98 9.82 5.68
N VAL A 11 -9.45 10.34 4.57
CA VAL A 11 -9.17 11.77 4.40
C VAL A 11 -10.45 12.60 4.50
N SER A 12 -11.60 12.06 4.10
CA SER A 12 -12.87 12.80 4.09
C SER A 12 -13.38 13.09 5.51
N SER A 13 -13.18 12.16 6.44
CA SER A 13 -13.50 12.32 7.86
C SER A 13 -12.32 12.79 8.71
N GLN A 14 -11.15 13.04 8.10
CA GLN A 14 -9.89 13.32 8.80
C GLN A 14 -9.50 12.23 9.80
N THR A 15 -9.84 10.98 9.49
CA THR A 15 -9.47 9.82 10.30
C THR A 15 -8.09 9.32 9.87
N TRP A 16 -7.16 9.22 10.81
CA TRP A 16 -5.90 8.52 10.64
C TRP A 16 -5.47 7.94 11.98
N ILE A 17 -5.27 6.62 12.01
CA ILE A 17 -4.75 5.92 13.19
C ILE A 17 -3.25 5.78 13.01
N GLU A 18 -2.44 6.29 13.92
CA GLU A 18 -0.97 6.17 13.85
C GLU A 18 -0.52 4.72 14.01
N GLU A 19 -0.88 4.11 15.14
CA GLU A 19 -0.56 2.75 15.51
C GLU A 19 -1.78 2.01 16.05
N THR A 20 -1.95 0.74 15.71
CA THR A 20 -2.94 -0.15 16.32
C THR A 20 -2.59 -1.62 16.12
N LEU A 21 -3.10 -2.49 17.01
CA LEU A 21 -2.92 -3.94 16.95
C LEU A 21 -4.27 -4.63 17.20
N PHE A 22 -4.71 -5.43 16.24
CA PHE A 22 -5.81 -6.38 16.40
C PHE A 22 -5.24 -7.79 16.46
N ASN A 23 -5.65 -8.58 17.44
CA ASN A 23 -5.15 -9.94 17.67
C ASN A 23 -6.18 -10.73 18.51
N ALA A 24 -5.86 -11.98 18.84
CA ALA A 24 -6.72 -12.84 19.64
C ALA A 24 -6.99 -12.33 21.07
N GLU A 25 -6.16 -11.43 21.61
CA GLU A 25 -6.38 -10.84 22.95
C GLU A 25 -7.42 -9.72 22.93
N THR A 26 -7.36 -8.86 21.90
CA THR A 26 -8.23 -7.70 21.75
C THR A 26 -9.54 -8.03 21.03
N HIS A 27 -9.52 -9.10 20.22
CA HIS A 27 -10.64 -9.55 19.38
C HIS A 27 -10.78 -11.08 19.46
N SER A 28 -10.90 -11.61 20.68
CA SER A 28 -11.01 -13.05 20.96
C SER A 28 -12.16 -13.74 20.23
N ASP A 29 -13.19 -12.97 19.89
CA ASP A 29 -14.40 -13.45 19.23
C ASP A 29 -14.21 -13.62 17.70
N PHE A 30 -13.11 -13.13 17.13
CA PHE A 30 -12.89 -13.17 15.67
C PHE A 30 -12.43 -14.55 15.16
N SER A 31 -11.40 -15.12 15.78
CA SER A 31 -10.80 -16.39 15.35
C SER A 31 -10.28 -17.18 16.54
N ARG A 32 -10.36 -18.51 16.43
CA ARG A 32 -9.83 -19.45 17.45
C ARG A 32 -8.32 -19.69 17.32
N ASP A 33 -7.73 -19.34 16.18
CA ASP A 33 -6.27 -19.37 16.03
C ASP A 33 -5.69 -18.23 16.89
N PRO A 34 -4.81 -18.47 17.87
CA PRO A 34 -4.24 -17.39 18.67
C PRO A 34 -3.15 -16.58 17.93
N GLY A 35 -2.65 -17.09 16.80
CA GLY A 35 -1.50 -16.53 16.09
C GLY A 35 -1.83 -15.43 15.07
N TRP A 36 -3.11 -15.16 14.78
CA TRP A 36 -3.46 -14.09 13.84
C TRP A 36 -3.22 -12.72 14.47
N PHE A 37 -2.86 -11.75 13.62
CA PHE A 37 -2.85 -10.34 14.01
C PHE A 37 -2.95 -9.41 12.80
N ILE A 38 -3.32 -8.16 13.05
CA ILE A 38 -3.21 -7.04 12.12
C ILE A 38 -2.59 -5.90 12.90
N GLN A 39 -1.44 -5.42 12.46
CA GLN A 39 -0.75 -4.30 13.08
C GLN A 39 -0.61 -3.17 12.06
N LYS A 40 -1.03 -1.96 12.41
CA LYS A 40 -0.61 -0.74 11.73
C LYS A 40 0.45 -0.05 12.56
N GLN A 41 1.48 0.47 11.92
CA GLN A 41 2.45 1.39 12.50
C GLN A 41 2.89 2.43 11.46
N GLN A 42 3.33 3.59 11.90
CA GLN A 42 4.08 4.53 11.08
C GLN A 42 5.58 4.26 11.24
N LEU A 43 6.31 4.20 10.12
CA LEU A 43 7.76 4.06 10.11
C LEU A 43 8.44 5.42 10.29
N HIS A 44 9.58 5.42 10.96
CA HIS A 44 10.40 6.60 11.22
C HIS A 44 11.85 6.39 10.78
N GLY A 45 12.53 7.48 10.45
CA GLY A 45 13.94 7.53 10.10
C GLY A 45 14.22 7.50 8.59
N GLY A 46 15.18 8.33 8.17
CA GLY A 46 15.66 8.39 6.78
C GLY A 46 14.53 8.67 5.79
N THR A 47 14.58 8.00 4.64
CA THR A 47 13.55 8.15 3.59
C THR A 47 12.27 7.38 3.86
N SER A 48 12.21 6.59 4.95
CA SER A 48 11.00 5.88 5.40
C SER A 48 10.13 6.69 6.35
N GLU A 49 10.57 7.89 6.74
CA GLU A 49 9.81 8.76 7.63
C GLU A 49 8.37 8.96 7.13
N GLY A 50 7.40 8.69 8.00
CA GLY A 50 5.98 8.89 7.73
C GLY A 50 5.33 7.80 6.87
N VAL A 51 6.02 6.69 6.55
CA VAL A 51 5.42 5.59 5.80
C VAL A 51 4.54 4.73 6.70
N ASP A 52 3.27 4.56 6.34
CA ASP A 52 2.37 3.63 7.00
C ASP A 52 2.66 2.20 6.54
N LEU A 53 2.73 1.28 7.51
CA LEU A 53 2.89 -0.16 7.30
C LEU A 53 1.76 -0.91 7.99
N ILE A 54 1.05 -1.75 7.24
CA ILE A 54 0.06 -2.68 7.78
C ILE A 54 0.60 -4.11 7.62
N THR A 55 0.94 -4.76 8.72
CA THR A 55 1.29 -6.17 8.73
C THR A 55 0.05 -6.98 9.09
N VAL A 56 -0.34 -7.90 8.21
CA VAL A 56 -1.40 -8.87 8.46
C VAL A 56 -0.77 -10.25 8.59
N ASN A 57 -1.24 -11.03 9.56
CA ASN A 57 -0.89 -12.43 9.73
C ASN A 57 -2.15 -13.23 10.01
N ASN A 58 -2.37 -14.32 9.27
CA ASN A 58 -3.50 -15.22 9.51
C ASN A 58 -3.10 -16.53 10.23
N GLY A 59 -1.88 -16.59 10.77
CA GLY A 59 -1.30 -17.80 11.39
C GLY A 59 -0.38 -18.59 10.47
N ALA A 60 -0.59 -18.55 9.15
CA ALA A 60 0.25 -19.25 8.16
C ALA A 60 0.95 -18.31 7.17
N LEU A 61 0.26 -17.24 6.77
CA LEU A 61 0.74 -16.22 5.84
C LEU A 61 0.79 -14.88 6.56
N SER A 62 1.96 -14.24 6.52
CA SER A 62 2.17 -12.85 6.89
C SER A 62 2.47 -12.01 5.65
N LEU A 63 1.85 -10.83 5.54
CA LEU A 63 2.11 -9.85 4.48
C LEU A 63 2.25 -8.45 5.09
N SER A 64 3.20 -7.69 4.58
CA SER A 64 3.37 -6.26 4.87
C SER A 64 2.86 -5.41 3.72
N ILE A 65 1.78 -4.67 3.94
CA ILE A 65 1.11 -3.78 2.98
C ILE A 65 1.49 -2.34 3.29
N VAL A 66 1.73 -1.52 2.27
CA VAL A 66 2.22 -0.14 2.41
C VAL A 66 1.19 0.86 1.85
N PRO A 67 0.22 1.33 2.65
CA PRO A 67 -0.78 2.30 2.20
C PRO A 67 -0.20 3.58 1.60
N THR A 68 0.90 4.09 2.16
CA THR A 68 1.60 5.28 1.65
C THR A 68 2.15 5.08 0.23
N ARG A 69 2.33 3.82 -0.21
CA ARG A 69 2.88 3.44 -1.52
C ARG A 69 1.85 2.64 -2.33
N GLY A 70 0.68 3.23 -2.56
CA GLY A 70 -0.33 2.65 -3.47
C GLY A 70 -0.89 1.30 -3.03
N MET A 71 -0.89 1.00 -1.72
CA MET A 71 -1.26 -0.31 -1.16
C MET A 71 -0.39 -1.46 -1.70
N GLY A 72 0.88 -1.20 -2.03
CA GLY A 72 1.84 -2.22 -2.44
C GLY A 72 2.08 -3.26 -1.35
N VAL A 73 2.42 -4.49 -1.73
CA VAL A 73 2.85 -5.54 -0.79
C VAL A 73 4.37 -5.55 -0.78
N TRP A 74 4.98 -5.11 0.32
CA TRP A 74 6.42 -5.02 0.43
C TRP A 74 7.07 -6.41 0.45
N LYS A 75 6.65 -7.25 1.40
CA LYS A 75 7.19 -8.59 1.64
C LYS A 75 6.20 -9.43 2.43
N GLY A 76 6.52 -10.69 2.61
CA GLY A 76 5.76 -11.59 3.47
C GLY A 76 6.55 -12.81 3.90
N ASP A 77 5.85 -13.70 4.59
CA ASP A 77 6.33 -15.02 4.98
C ASP A 77 5.16 -16.00 4.86
N PHE A 78 5.41 -17.16 4.26
CA PHE A 78 4.47 -18.27 4.27
C PHE A 78 5.12 -19.46 4.96
N GLN A 79 4.68 -19.74 6.20
CA GLN A 79 5.14 -20.88 7.00
C GLN A 79 6.67 -20.98 7.09
N GLY A 80 7.35 -19.85 7.32
CA GLY A 80 8.81 -19.75 7.41
C GLY A 80 9.53 -19.64 6.07
N THR A 81 8.80 -19.58 4.95
CA THR A 81 9.35 -19.30 3.62
C THR A 81 9.19 -17.81 3.31
N PRO A 82 10.29 -17.03 3.21
CA PRO A 82 10.21 -15.62 2.89
C PRO A 82 9.61 -15.38 1.49
N LEU A 83 8.68 -14.44 1.41
CA LEU A 83 8.10 -13.95 0.16
C LEU A 83 8.64 -12.54 -0.12
N GLY A 84 9.54 -12.43 -1.10
CA GLY A 84 10.18 -11.17 -1.43
C GLY A 84 11.44 -11.36 -2.28
N TRP A 85 12.18 -10.27 -2.43
CA TRP A 85 13.48 -10.25 -3.08
C TRP A 85 14.37 -9.19 -2.44
N GLU A 86 15.69 -9.34 -2.60
CA GLU A 86 16.67 -8.47 -1.97
C GLU A 86 16.98 -7.24 -2.82
N SER A 87 16.14 -6.21 -2.70
CA SER A 87 16.39 -4.90 -3.34
C SER A 87 17.60 -4.19 -2.71
N PRO A 88 18.37 -3.37 -3.47
CA PRO A 88 19.29 -2.40 -2.89
C PRO A 88 18.57 -1.31 -2.07
N VAL A 89 17.29 -1.06 -2.33
CA VAL A 89 16.44 -0.14 -1.55
C VAL A 89 15.89 -0.91 -0.34
N LYS A 90 16.51 -0.73 0.83
CA LYS A 90 16.29 -1.61 2.00
C LYS A 90 14.99 -1.39 2.77
N SER A 91 14.42 -0.20 2.69
CA SER A 91 13.19 0.15 3.43
C SER A 91 12.18 0.83 2.51
N PRO A 92 10.86 0.71 2.77
CA PRO A 92 9.85 1.42 2.00
C PRO A 92 10.12 2.94 2.01
N VAL A 93 10.16 3.55 0.83
CA VAL A 93 10.49 4.97 0.68
C VAL A 93 9.21 5.80 0.66
N ASN A 94 9.11 6.85 1.47
CA ASN A 94 7.99 7.78 1.39
C ASN A 94 8.01 8.47 0.01
N PRO A 95 6.89 8.49 -0.75
CA PRO A 95 6.82 9.20 -2.03
C PRO A 95 7.26 10.67 -1.98
N ALA A 96 7.21 11.32 -0.82
CA ALA A 96 7.75 12.67 -0.62
C ALA A 96 9.26 12.79 -0.92
N TYR A 97 10.00 11.68 -0.85
CA TYR A 97 11.43 11.59 -1.17
C TYR A 97 11.71 10.98 -2.55
N VAL A 98 10.68 10.75 -3.38
CA VAL A 98 10.81 10.18 -4.73
C VAL A 98 10.43 11.22 -5.77
N ASN A 99 11.41 11.69 -6.55
CA ASN A 99 11.13 12.48 -7.73
C ASN A 99 11.05 11.59 -8.97
N LEU A 100 9.83 11.28 -9.42
CA LEU A 100 9.58 10.34 -10.52
C LEU A 100 10.22 10.76 -11.85
N SER A 101 10.42 12.06 -12.08
CA SER A 101 11.01 12.59 -13.32
C SER A 101 12.54 12.46 -13.39
N GLU A 102 13.20 12.13 -12.27
CA GLU A 102 14.67 12.00 -12.25
C GLU A 102 15.18 10.94 -13.22
N ARG A 103 16.43 11.14 -13.67
CA ARG A 103 17.16 10.20 -14.53
C ARG A 103 16.37 9.83 -15.81
N GLY A 104 15.66 10.82 -16.37
CA GLY A 104 14.85 10.61 -17.57
C GLY A 104 13.58 9.79 -17.30
N GLY A 105 12.90 10.05 -16.18
CA GLY A 105 11.67 9.34 -15.80
C GLY A 105 11.88 8.01 -15.08
N LEU A 106 13.12 7.70 -14.67
CA LEU A 106 13.50 6.48 -13.94
C LEU A 106 13.53 6.67 -12.41
N GLY A 107 13.09 7.82 -11.91
CA GLY A 107 13.09 8.14 -10.48
C GLY A 107 12.32 7.13 -9.63
N TRP A 108 11.31 6.46 -10.21
CA TRP A 108 10.56 5.37 -9.57
C TRP A 108 11.45 4.26 -8.97
N LEU A 109 12.60 3.97 -9.58
CA LEU A 109 13.54 2.94 -9.12
C LEU A 109 14.20 3.27 -7.78
N SER A 110 14.21 4.53 -7.33
CA SER A 110 14.80 4.90 -6.02
C SER A 110 13.96 4.45 -4.83
N GLY A 111 12.70 4.06 -5.06
CA GLY A 111 11.78 3.58 -4.03
C GLY A 111 11.34 2.12 -4.18
N PHE A 112 11.77 1.40 -5.22
CA PHE A 112 11.23 0.07 -5.54
C PHE A 112 11.87 -1.05 -4.71
N ASN A 113 11.04 -1.73 -3.93
CA ASN A 113 11.42 -2.93 -3.18
C ASN A 113 10.26 -3.87 -2.86
N GLU A 114 9.09 -3.65 -3.48
CA GLU A 114 7.88 -4.40 -3.19
C GLU A 114 7.85 -5.77 -3.90
N LEU A 115 7.32 -6.79 -3.21
CA LEU A 115 6.94 -8.09 -3.77
C LEU A 115 5.83 -7.94 -4.82
N ILE A 116 4.80 -7.15 -4.51
CA ILE A 116 3.71 -6.83 -5.44
C ILE A 116 3.54 -5.32 -5.47
N CYS A 117 3.78 -4.76 -6.66
CA CYS A 117 3.54 -3.36 -6.95
C CYS A 117 2.49 -3.21 -8.05
N ARG A 118 1.65 -2.18 -7.95
CA ARG A 118 0.73 -1.81 -9.03
C ARG A 118 1.40 -0.79 -9.93
N CYS A 119 1.57 -1.12 -11.21
CA CYS A 119 2.13 -0.22 -12.22
C CYS A 119 0.97 0.32 -13.08
N GLY A 120 0.68 1.62 -12.98
CA GLY A 120 -0.59 2.17 -13.46
C GLY A 120 -0.98 3.46 -12.73
N LEU A 121 -2.25 3.84 -12.78
CA LEU A 121 -3.31 3.38 -13.70
C LEU A 121 -3.30 4.21 -14.99
N ILE A 122 -3.07 5.52 -14.90
CA ILE A 122 -3.09 6.43 -16.04
C ILE A 122 -2.08 6.00 -17.12
N SER A 123 -0.90 5.55 -16.70
CA SER A 123 0.12 5.00 -17.58
C SER A 123 0.91 3.89 -16.89
N ASN A 124 1.51 3.01 -17.68
CA ASN A 124 2.43 1.98 -17.20
C ASN A 124 3.55 1.77 -18.23
N GLY A 125 4.52 0.92 -17.88
CA GLY A 125 5.65 0.62 -18.75
C GLY A 125 6.82 1.61 -18.62
N PRO A 126 7.72 1.67 -19.61
CA PRO A 126 8.93 2.48 -19.57
C PRO A 126 8.63 3.99 -19.60
N PRO A 127 9.55 4.84 -19.14
CA PRO A 127 9.41 6.28 -19.32
C PRO A 127 9.50 6.65 -20.81
N GLY A 128 8.87 7.75 -21.18
CA GLY A 128 8.88 8.20 -22.57
C GLY A 128 7.83 9.27 -22.83
N ARG A 129 7.53 9.48 -24.10
CA ARG A 129 6.48 10.41 -24.54
C ARG A 129 5.42 9.67 -25.31
N ASP A 130 4.16 9.89 -24.98
CA ASP A 130 3.00 9.46 -25.76
C ASP A 130 2.54 10.61 -26.67
N PRO A 131 2.95 10.61 -27.95
CA PRO A 131 2.59 11.69 -28.88
C PRO A 131 1.11 11.68 -29.27
N SER A 132 0.40 10.58 -29.03
CA SER A 132 -1.03 10.42 -29.30
C SER A 132 -1.91 10.70 -28.08
N GLY A 133 -1.31 10.80 -26.89
CA GLY A 133 -2.00 11.00 -25.63
C GLY A 133 -2.47 12.43 -25.39
N ASN A 134 -3.14 12.64 -24.26
CA ASN A 134 -3.46 13.97 -23.77
C ASN A 134 -2.15 14.79 -23.63
N PRO A 135 -2.02 15.98 -24.23
CA PRO A 135 -0.81 16.79 -24.12
C PRO A 135 -0.36 17.06 -22.67
N LEU A 136 -1.32 17.16 -21.74
CA LEU A 136 -1.06 17.36 -20.30
C LEU A 136 -0.45 16.13 -19.61
N GLU A 137 -0.62 14.95 -20.20
CA GLU A 137 -0.23 13.64 -19.65
C GLU A 137 0.75 12.91 -20.59
N SER A 138 1.26 13.60 -21.62
CA SER A 138 2.06 12.97 -22.69
C SER A 138 3.48 12.60 -22.26
N ASP A 139 4.04 13.24 -21.23
CA ASP A 139 5.32 12.85 -20.64
C ASP A 139 5.10 11.81 -19.54
N LEU A 140 5.61 10.60 -19.76
CA LEU A 140 5.37 9.43 -18.93
C LEU A 140 6.63 9.05 -18.13
N THR A 141 6.47 8.84 -16.83
CA THR A 141 7.50 8.25 -15.97
C THR A 141 7.35 6.74 -15.91
N LEU A 142 8.41 6.04 -15.49
CA LEU A 142 8.40 4.59 -15.31
C LEU A 142 7.22 4.16 -14.42
N HIS A 143 6.36 3.30 -14.95
CA HIS A 143 5.28 2.60 -14.25
C HIS A 143 4.16 3.50 -13.67
N GLY A 144 4.04 4.74 -14.14
CA GLY A 144 2.99 5.65 -13.68
C GLY A 144 3.21 6.14 -12.25
N ARG A 145 2.13 6.54 -11.56
CA ARG A 145 2.23 7.21 -10.25
C ARG A 145 1.52 6.47 -9.12
N ILE A 146 0.64 5.51 -9.40
CA ILE A 146 -0.20 4.89 -8.37
C ILE A 146 0.62 4.27 -7.22
N ALA A 147 1.75 3.63 -7.52
CA ALA A 147 2.66 3.04 -6.54
C ALA A 147 3.32 4.07 -5.61
N ASN A 148 3.43 5.33 -6.05
CA ASN A 148 3.96 6.44 -5.27
C ASN A 148 2.85 7.44 -4.90
N THR A 149 1.61 6.97 -4.81
CA THR A 149 0.45 7.76 -4.37
C THR A 149 -0.12 7.14 -3.09
N PRO A 150 -0.21 7.90 -1.97
CA PRO A 150 -0.81 7.39 -0.74
C PRO A 150 -2.30 7.07 -0.90
N ALA A 151 -2.75 6.00 -0.26
CA ALA A 151 -4.17 5.71 -0.14
C ALA A 151 -4.89 6.78 0.68
N HIS A 152 -6.02 7.30 0.17
CA HIS A 152 -6.84 8.28 0.89
C HIS A 152 -7.92 7.63 1.76
N PHE A 153 -8.10 6.32 1.62
CA PHE A 153 -9.02 5.52 2.43
C PHE A 153 -8.39 4.15 2.66
N VAL A 154 -8.40 3.69 3.92
CA VAL A 154 -7.98 2.34 4.32
C VAL A 154 -8.93 1.83 5.41
N SER A 155 -9.53 0.66 5.18
CA SER A 155 -10.36 -0.02 6.16
C SER A 155 -9.93 -1.46 6.37
N VAL A 156 -10.03 -1.92 7.62
CA VAL A 156 -9.84 -3.31 8.01
C VAL A 156 -11.16 -3.90 8.44
N THR A 157 -11.54 -5.03 7.86
CA THR A 157 -12.75 -5.76 8.20
C THR A 157 -12.39 -7.17 8.70
N LEU A 158 -12.92 -7.50 9.87
CA LEU A 158 -12.87 -8.82 10.51
C LEU A 158 -14.24 -9.46 10.36
N ASP A 159 -14.33 -10.54 9.59
CA ASP A 159 -15.59 -11.24 9.31
C ASP A 159 -15.57 -12.69 9.83
N PRO A 160 -16.16 -12.96 11.02
CA PRO A 160 -16.21 -14.29 11.59
C PRO A 160 -17.31 -15.18 10.99
N GLU A 161 -18.28 -14.63 10.25
CA GLU A 161 -19.36 -15.40 9.62
C GLU A 161 -18.94 -15.98 8.26
N ASP A 162 -18.02 -15.31 7.56
CA ASP A 162 -17.42 -15.80 6.32
C ASP A 162 -16.07 -16.49 6.58
N GLY A 163 -16.07 -17.61 7.32
CA GLY A 163 -14.85 -18.42 7.49
C GLY A 163 -13.64 -17.74 8.17
N GLY A 164 -13.82 -16.58 8.81
CA GLY A 164 -12.76 -15.84 9.49
C GLY A 164 -11.90 -14.95 8.58
N TRP A 165 -12.49 -14.35 7.53
CA TRP A 165 -11.73 -13.45 6.63
C TRP A 165 -11.22 -12.20 7.33
N ILE A 166 -9.95 -11.89 7.05
CA ILE A 166 -9.36 -10.56 7.21
C ILE A 166 -9.41 -9.87 5.85
N ARG A 167 -10.02 -8.68 5.78
CA ARG A 167 -10.03 -7.85 4.56
C ARG A 167 -9.40 -6.51 4.84
N ILE A 168 -8.39 -6.16 4.05
CA ILE A 168 -7.77 -4.83 4.06
C ILE A 168 -8.09 -4.19 2.72
N LYS A 169 -8.86 -3.10 2.76
CA LYS A 169 -9.29 -2.37 1.58
C LYS A 169 -8.63 -0.99 1.59
N GLY A 170 -7.90 -0.67 0.54
CA GLY A 170 -7.42 0.68 0.27
C GLY A 170 -8.14 1.28 -0.93
N ARG A 171 -8.19 2.62 -0.99
CA ARG A 171 -8.53 3.35 -2.21
C ARG A 171 -7.44 4.35 -2.54
N VAL A 172 -7.01 4.35 -3.79
CA VAL A 172 -5.93 5.22 -4.27
C VAL A 172 -6.41 5.91 -5.53
N GLY A 173 -6.39 7.24 -5.54
CA GLY A 173 -6.88 8.03 -6.67
C GLY A 173 -5.74 8.67 -7.42
N GLU A 174 -5.75 8.57 -8.75
CA GLU A 174 -4.95 9.41 -9.63
C GLU A 174 -5.89 10.39 -10.32
N GLY A 175 -5.71 11.67 -10.04
CA GLY A 175 -6.58 12.72 -10.55
C GLY A 175 -5.81 14.01 -10.80
N MET A 176 -6.19 14.72 -11.87
CA MET A 176 -5.74 16.09 -12.12
C MET A 176 -6.84 16.90 -12.80
N LEU A 177 -6.83 18.23 -12.62
CA LEU A 177 -7.72 19.12 -13.37
C LEU A 177 -7.40 19.05 -14.87
N PHE A 178 -8.43 18.88 -15.71
CA PHE A 178 -8.33 18.71 -17.18
C PHE A 178 -7.61 17.44 -17.67
N GLY A 179 -7.29 16.50 -16.77
CA GLY A 179 -6.72 15.20 -17.14
C GLY A 179 -7.57 14.05 -16.64
N SER A 180 -6.94 12.89 -16.51
CA SER A 180 -7.60 11.65 -16.10
C SER A 180 -8.00 11.67 -14.62
N GLN A 181 -9.05 10.91 -14.29
CA GLN A 181 -9.47 10.61 -12.91
C GLN A 181 -9.77 9.12 -12.79
N LEU A 182 -8.83 8.37 -12.21
CA LEU A 182 -8.93 6.92 -12.01
C LEU A 182 -8.85 6.57 -10.52
N LEU A 183 -9.55 5.51 -10.13
CA LEU A 183 -9.61 5.01 -8.77
C LEU A 183 -9.23 3.53 -8.76
N LEU A 184 -8.23 3.20 -7.95
CA LEU A 184 -7.86 1.84 -7.55
C LEU A 184 -8.62 1.43 -6.29
#